data_AF-A0A7C3NIB7-F1
#
_entry.id   AF-A0A7C3NIB7-F1
#
_cell.length_a   1.000
_cell.length_b   1.000
_cell.length_c   1.000
_cell.angle_alpha   90.00
_cell.angle_beta   90.00
_cell.angle_gamma   90.00
#
_symmetry.space_group_name_H-M   'P 1'
#
loop_
_entity.id
_entity.type
_entity.pdbx_description
1 polymer ?
#
loop_
_entity_poly.entity_id
_entity_poly.type
_entity_poly.pdbx_seq_one_letter_code
_entity_poly.pdbx_strand_id
1 'polypeptide(L)'
;MGATVEKTEIRLEITIPMALFKELEANIPAEQRDRFFTDLLERELRRERLKRALKESAGAWKAEDHPELAEPDGVEKYVRRLRETWMPRSWDEIIAEDIDE
;
A
#
# COMPACT_ATOMS: atom_id res chain seq x y z
N MET A 1 37.29 19.10 -0.61
CA MET A 1 36.02 19.73 -0.19
C MET A 1 35.06 18.59 0.13
N GLY A 2 35.00 18.18 1.40
CA GLY A 2 34.08 17.13 1.84
C GLY A 2 32.67 17.71 1.93
N ALA A 3 31.74 17.18 1.14
CA ALA A 3 30.34 17.52 1.28
C ALA A 3 29.88 17.08 2.68
N THR A 4 29.57 18.03 3.54
CA THR A 4 28.87 17.79 4.80
C THR A 4 27.49 17.30 4.45
N VAL A 5 27.22 16.02 4.72
CA VAL A 5 25.85 15.48 4.69
C VAL A 5 25.05 16.24 5.74
N GLU A 6 24.19 17.15 5.30
CA GLU A 6 23.34 17.93 6.19
C GLU A 6 22.40 17.00 6.96
N LYS A 7 22.22 17.29 8.26
CA LYS A 7 21.43 16.50 9.19
C LYS A 7 19.97 16.39 8.71
N THR A 8 19.56 15.19 8.32
CA THR A 8 18.26 14.83 7.71
C THR A 8 17.10 14.72 8.71
N GLU A 9 17.14 15.44 9.83
CA GLU A 9 16.13 15.35 10.88
C GLU A 9 15.58 16.73 11.22
N ILE A 10 14.26 16.87 11.17
CA ILE A 10 13.52 18.08 11.54
C ILE A 10 12.78 17.80 12.85
N ARG A 11 12.87 18.72 13.82
CA ARG A 11 12.09 18.65 15.05
C ARG A 11 10.77 19.39 14.87
N LEU A 12 9.67 18.71 15.17
CA LEU A 12 8.33 19.27 15.12
C LEU A 12 7.84 19.58 16.54
N GLU A 13 7.32 20.78 16.75
CA GLU A 13 6.62 21.15 18.00
C GLU A 13 5.12 20.87 17.82
N ILE A 14 4.54 20.05 18.70
CA ILE A 14 3.14 19.60 18.61
C ILE A 14 2.46 19.83 19.95
N THR A 15 1.28 20.45 19.92
CA THR A 15 0.40 20.57 21.09
C THR A 15 -0.56 19.40 21.14
N ILE A 16 -0.54 18.63 22.23
CA ILE A 16 -1.45 17.51 22.47
C ILE A 16 -2.19 17.68 23.80
N PRO A 17 -3.43 17.16 23.95
CA PRO A 17 -4.15 17.18 25.21
C PRO A 17 -3.40 16.41 26.31
N MET A 18 -3.39 16.94 27.52
CA MET A 18 -2.71 16.32 28.67
C MET A 18 -3.20 14.88 28.94
N ALA A 19 -4.49 14.62 28.75
CA ALA A 19 -5.05 13.27 28.92
C ALA A 19 -4.41 12.25 27.97
N LEU A 20 -4.24 12.65 26.69
CA LEU A 20 -3.62 11.81 25.68
C LEU A 20 -2.13 11.60 25.95
N PHE A 21 -1.43 12.65 26.40
CA PHE A 21 -0.03 12.50 26.80
C PHE A 21 0.13 11.51 27.96
N LYS A 22 -0.72 11.59 29.00
CA LYS A 22 -0.68 10.62 30.11
C LYS A 22 -0.91 9.18 29.65
N GLU A 23 -1.82 8.96 28.70
CA GLU A 23 -2.04 7.64 28.10
C GLU A 23 -0.81 7.15 27.34
N LEU A 24 -0.17 8.04 26.57
CA LEU A 24 1.11 7.74 25.92
C LEU A 24 2.17 7.33 26.95
N GLU A 25 2.30 8.06 28.07
CA GLU A 25 3.29 7.75 29.10
C GLU A 25 3.04 6.42 29.80
N ALA A 26 1.78 6.07 30.02
CA ALA A 26 1.39 4.82 30.67
C ALA A 26 1.67 3.58 29.81
N ASN A 27 1.66 3.73 28.48
CA ASN A 27 1.76 2.60 27.55
C ASN A 27 3.09 2.54 26.78
N ILE A 28 3.77 3.68 26.59
CA ILE A 28 4.95 3.79 25.71
C ILE A 28 6.13 4.42 26.46
N PRO A 29 7.23 3.66 26.66
CA PRO A 29 8.46 4.17 27.24
C PRO A 29 9.03 5.36 26.45
N ALA A 30 9.68 6.29 27.15
CA ALA A 30 10.17 7.54 26.56
C ALA A 30 11.09 7.32 25.35
N GLU A 31 11.97 6.32 25.42
CA GLU A 31 12.91 5.94 24.38
C GLU A 31 12.27 5.36 23.11
N GLN A 32 10.99 4.95 23.18
CA GLN A 32 10.23 4.42 22.05
C GLN A 32 9.28 5.45 21.42
N ARG A 33 9.10 6.62 22.04
CA ARG A 33 8.11 7.62 21.60
C ARG A 33 8.45 8.17 20.21
N ASP A 34 9.73 8.47 19.93
CA ASP A 34 10.14 9.01 18.63
C ASP A 34 9.83 8.03 17.48
N ARG A 35 10.12 6.73 17.69
CA ARG A 35 9.77 5.67 16.74
C ARG A 35 8.26 5.54 16.60
N PHE A 36 7.53 5.50 17.71
CA PHE A 36 6.08 5.41 17.70
C PHE A 36 5.43 6.55 16.90
N PHE A 37 5.88 7.80 17.11
CA PHE A 37 5.37 8.94 16.36
C PHE A 37 5.76 8.90 14.89
N THR A 38 6.96 8.41 14.56
CA THR A 38 7.40 8.23 13.17
C THR A 38 6.51 7.22 12.46
N ASP A 39 6.31 6.04 13.05
CA ASP A 39 5.48 4.97 12.51
C ASP A 39 4.01 5.43 12.37
N LEU A 40 3.50 6.18 13.36
CA LEU A 40 2.16 6.77 13.31
C LEU A 40 2.01 7.76 12.15
N LEU A 41 2.97 8.69 12.00
CA LEU A 41 2.96 9.68 10.93
C LEU A 41 3.04 9.01 9.55
N GLU A 42 3.91 8.02 9.37
CA GLU A 42 4.00 7.27 8.13
C GLU A 42 2.67 6.60 7.77
N ARG A 43 2.03 5.94 8.76
CA ARG A 43 0.76 5.26 8.56
C ARG A 43 -0.35 6.24 8.15
N GLU A 44 -0.50 7.34 8.87
CA GLU A 44 -1.55 8.30 8.57
C GLU A 44 -1.31 9.03 7.23
N LEU A 45 -0.05 9.35 6.90
CA LEU A 45 0.29 9.93 5.59
C LEU A 45 0.00 8.95 4.43
N ARG A 46 0.33 7.67 4.59
CA ARG A 46 -0.03 6.64 3.59
C ARG A 46 -1.55 6.55 3.42
N ARG A 47 -2.30 6.59 4.52
CA ARG A 47 -3.76 6.56 4.50
C ARG A 47 -4.35 7.77 3.77
N GLU A 48 -3.85 8.98 4.03
CA GLU A 48 -4.32 10.20 3.34
C GLU A 48 -3.98 10.19 1.85
N ARG A 49 -2.79 9.69 1.47
CA ARG A 49 -2.43 9.49 0.06
C ARG A 49 -3.37 8.51 -0.63
N LEU A 50 -3.69 7.38 0.02
CA LEU A 50 -4.61 6.40 -0.53
C LEU A 50 -6.02 6.98 -0.72
N LYS A 51 -6.56 7.69 0.29
CA LYS A 51 -7.87 8.34 0.19
C LYS A 51 -7.92 9.29 -1.01
N ARG A 52 -6.86 10.09 -1.20
CA ARG A 52 -6.74 11.00 -2.33
C ARG A 52 -6.73 10.22 -3.65
N ALA A 53 -5.89 9.20 -3.76
CA ALA A 53 -5.82 8.36 -4.95
C ALA A 53 -7.18 7.74 -5.30
N LEU A 54 -7.90 7.20 -4.32
CA LEU A 54 -9.25 6.64 -4.53
C LEU A 54 -10.26 7.69 -5.00
N LYS A 55 -10.17 8.92 -4.48
CA LYS A 55 -11.03 10.02 -4.92
C LYS A 55 -10.70 10.45 -6.35
N GLU A 56 -9.41 10.53 -6.69
CA GLU A 56 -8.94 10.94 -8.01
C GLU A 56 -9.18 9.86 -9.08
N SER A 57 -9.11 8.58 -8.70
CA SER A 57 -9.38 7.45 -9.60
C SER A 57 -10.86 7.07 -9.67
N ALA A 58 -11.74 7.76 -8.93
CA ALA A 58 -13.17 7.50 -8.99
C ALA A 58 -13.70 7.73 -10.42
N GLY A 59 -14.24 6.68 -11.03
CA GLY A 59 -14.70 6.72 -12.41
C GLY A 59 -13.59 6.66 -13.46
N ALA A 60 -12.34 6.38 -13.07
CA ALA A 60 -11.26 6.05 -14.00
C ALA A 60 -11.46 4.69 -14.69
N TRP A 61 -12.35 3.85 -14.15
CA TRP A 61 -12.77 2.59 -14.73
C TRP A 61 -14.29 2.60 -14.91
N LYS A 62 -14.76 2.67 -16.16
CA LYS A 62 -16.19 2.68 -16.49
C LYS A 62 -16.54 1.47 -17.34
N ALA A 63 -17.78 1.01 -17.23
CA ALA A 63 -18.27 -0.13 -18.01
C ALA A 63 -18.30 0.20 -19.51
N GLU A 64 -18.59 1.45 -19.88
CA GLU A 64 -18.61 1.91 -21.27
C GLU A 64 -17.22 1.89 -21.91
N ASP A 65 -16.16 2.07 -21.10
CA ASP A 65 -14.77 2.03 -21.55
C ASP A 65 -14.24 0.58 -21.68
N HIS A 66 -14.93 -0.39 -21.06
CA HIS A 66 -14.56 -1.81 -21.01
C HIS A 66 -15.74 -2.76 -21.31
N PRO A 67 -16.39 -2.67 -22.49
CA PRO A 67 -17.52 -3.52 -22.83
C PRO A 67 -17.14 -5.01 -22.89
N GLU A 68 -15.88 -5.33 -23.17
CA GLU A 68 -15.35 -6.70 -23.18
C GLU A 68 -15.37 -7.38 -21.81
N LEU A 69 -15.56 -6.63 -20.74
CA LEU A 69 -15.66 -7.11 -19.36
C LEU A 69 -17.07 -7.03 -18.78
N ALA A 70 -18.06 -6.62 -19.59
CA ALA A 70 -19.43 -6.43 -19.13
C ALA A 70 -20.13 -7.74 -18.73
N GLU A 71 -19.80 -8.83 -19.41
CA GLU A 71 -20.37 -10.16 -19.17
C GLU A 71 -19.33 -11.11 -18.55
N PRO A 72 -19.74 -12.08 -17.70
CA PRO A 72 -18.84 -13.05 -17.07
C PRO A 72 -17.92 -13.77 -18.08
N ASP A 73 -18.45 -14.20 -19.23
CA ASP A 73 -17.68 -14.85 -20.30
C ASP A 73 -16.58 -13.94 -20.88
N GLY A 74 -16.82 -12.62 -20.89
CA GLY A 74 -15.87 -11.62 -21.32
C GLY A 74 -14.71 -11.48 -20.34
N VAL A 75 -15.02 -11.43 -19.04
CA VAL A 75 -14.04 -11.46 -17.96
C VAL A 75 -13.19 -12.73 -18.02
N GLU A 76 -13.81 -13.90 -18.21
CA GLU A 76 -13.08 -15.17 -18.32
C GLU A 76 -12.08 -15.17 -19.49
N LYS A 77 -12.52 -14.73 -20.67
CA LYS A 77 -11.65 -14.64 -21.86
C LYS A 77 -10.50 -13.65 -21.64
N TYR A 78 -10.76 -12.53 -20.98
CA TYR A 78 -9.75 -11.53 -20.66
C TYR A 78 -8.71 -12.08 -19.67
N VAL A 79 -9.15 -12.69 -18.57
CA VAL A 79 -8.26 -13.32 -17.57
C VAL A 79 -7.47 -14.47 -18.19
N ARG A 80 -8.09 -15.32 -19.02
CA ARG A 80 -7.39 -16.40 -19.73
C ARG A 80 -6.27 -15.85 -20.62
N ARG A 81 -6.57 -14.83 -21.43
CA ARG A 81 -5.56 -14.17 -22.27
C ARG A 81 -4.42 -13.60 -21.44
N LEU A 82 -4.72 -12.92 -20.32
CA LEU A 82 -3.70 -12.39 -19.43
C LEU A 82 -2.78 -13.49 -18.90
N ARG A 83 -3.33 -14.63 -18.48
CA ARG A 83 -2.55 -15.78 -18.00
C ARG A 83 -1.68 -16.36 -19.11
N GLU A 84 -2.22 -16.58 -20.30
CA GLU A 84 -1.46 -17.08 -21.46
C GLU A 84 -0.35 -16.11 -21.91
N THR A 85 -0.53 -14.80 -21.69
CA THR A 85 0.44 -13.76 -22.10
C THR A 85 1.54 -13.57 -21.06
N TRP A 86 1.23 -13.66 -19.77
CA TRP A 86 2.19 -13.46 -18.66
C TRP A 86 2.87 -14.74 -18.20
N MET A 87 2.20 -15.88 -18.34
CA MET A 87 2.74 -17.21 -18.07
C MET A 87 2.83 -17.98 -19.40
N PRO A 88 4.05 -18.16 -19.95
CA PRO A 88 4.24 -18.98 -21.13
C PRO A 88 3.96 -20.47 -20.89
N ARG A 89 3.71 -20.85 -19.62
CA ARG A 89 3.47 -22.21 -19.15
C ARG A 89 2.01 -22.40 -18.77
N SER A 90 1.48 -23.59 -19.03
CA SER A 90 0.12 -23.96 -18.64
C SER A 90 0.02 -24.30 -17.14
N TRP A 91 -1.18 -24.22 -16.58
CA TRP A 91 -1.41 -24.62 -15.17
C TRP A 91 -1.12 -26.11 -14.95
N ASP A 92 -1.34 -26.94 -15.96
CA ASP A 92 -1.04 -28.38 -15.92
C ASP A 92 0.46 -28.65 -15.80
N GLU A 93 1.31 -27.82 -16.44
CA GLU A 93 2.78 -27.90 -16.32
C GLU A 93 3.27 -27.52 -14.91
N ILE A 94 2.67 -26.51 -14.30
CA ILE A 94 3.03 -26.07 -12.94
C ILE A 94 2.62 -27.13 -11.90
N ILE A 95 1.42 -27.68 -12.04
CA ILE A 95 0.91 -28.72 -11.12
C ILE A 95 1.74 -30.00 -11.25
N ALA A 96 2.23 -30.33 -12.44
CA ALA A 96 3.07 -31.52 -12.64
C ALA A 96 4.47 -31.37 -11.98
N GLU A 97 5.06 -30.18 -11.95
CA GLU A 97 6.34 -29.92 -11.25
C GLU A 97 6.18 -30.05 -9.72
N ASP A 98 5.09 -29.55 -9.14
CA ASP A 98 4.85 -29.56 -7.68
C ASP A 98 4.56 -30.96 -7.09
N ILE A 99 4.29 -31.97 -7.91
CA ILE A 99 4.01 -33.35 -7.46
C ILE A 99 5.31 -34.19 -7.36
N ASP A 100 6.40 -33.74 -7.98
CA ASP A 100 7.68 -34.45 -8.04
C ASP A 100 8.77 -33.88 -7.08
N GLU A 101 8.44 -32.90 -6.22
CA GLU A 101 9.29 -32.36 -5.13
C GLU A 101 8.84 -32.80 -3.72
#